data_AF-A0A918RZ73-F1
#
_entry.id   AF-A0A918RZ73-F1
#
_cell.length_a   1.000
_cell.length_b   1.000
_cell.length_c   1.000
_cell.angle_alpha   90.00
_cell.angle_beta   90.00
_cell.angle_gamma   90.00
#
_symmetry.space_group_name_H-M   'P 1'
#
loop_
_entity.id
_entity.type
_entity.pdbx_description
1 polymer ?
#
loop_
_entity_poly.entity_id
_entity_poly.type
_entity_poly.pdbx_seq_one_letter_code
_entity_poly.pdbx_strand_id
1 'polypeptide(L)'
;MRWLSVVFIAILMSVSAFAQEAEPANETPWQATITGQLEAFRSADAEAALEFAGAGFKAQFDDPELFYRAILATGYEPLARSRSHTFGKFTQIGEIGALQEVLLVGPELGLFSAIYEMRLEEDGWRVQGVALRIQQGIGA
;
A
#
# COMPACT_ATOMS: atom_id res chain seq x y z
N MET A 1 -49.01 29.75 -31.69
CA MET A 1 -48.77 30.82 -30.72
C MET A 1 -49.14 30.32 -29.33
N ARG A 2 -48.13 30.24 -28.42
CA ARG A 2 -48.23 30.37 -26.95
C ARG A 2 -49.11 29.31 -26.25
N TRP A 3 -48.59 28.10 -26.01
CA TRP A 3 -48.01 27.65 -24.72
C TRP A 3 -48.91 27.96 -23.52
N LEU A 4 -49.72 26.95 -23.13
CA LEU A 4 -50.44 26.91 -21.86
C LEU A 4 -49.55 26.20 -20.84
N SER A 5 -49.17 26.93 -19.80
CA SER A 5 -48.39 26.46 -18.67
C SER A 5 -49.15 25.40 -17.87
N VAL A 6 -48.50 24.27 -17.59
CA VAL A 6 -48.81 23.46 -16.39
C VAL A 6 -47.48 23.25 -15.67
N VAL A 7 -47.31 23.98 -14.59
CA VAL A 7 -46.18 23.87 -13.66
C VAL A 7 -46.45 22.63 -12.80
N PHE A 8 -45.67 21.57 -13.01
CA PHE A 8 -45.66 20.40 -12.12
C PHE A 8 -44.44 20.54 -11.21
N ILE A 9 -44.67 21.00 -9.97
CA ILE A 9 -43.64 21.06 -8.93
C ILE A 9 -43.43 19.62 -8.44
N ALA A 10 -42.37 18.99 -8.95
CA ALA A 10 -41.85 17.76 -8.38
C ALA A 10 -40.87 18.12 -7.26
N ILE A 11 -41.31 17.91 -6.02
CA ILE A 11 -40.45 17.95 -4.83
C ILE A 11 -39.50 16.77 -4.93
N LEU A 12 -38.25 17.00 -5.35
CA LEU A 12 -37.17 16.06 -5.15
C LEU A 12 -36.81 16.10 -3.66
N MET A 13 -37.22 15.07 -2.93
CA MET A 13 -36.64 14.75 -1.62
C MET A 13 -35.19 14.32 -1.84
N SER A 14 -34.28 15.22 -1.53
CA SER A 14 -32.86 14.95 -1.40
C SER A 14 -32.65 13.93 -0.29
N VAL A 15 -32.46 12.66 -0.67
CA VAL A 15 -31.86 11.68 0.24
C VAL A 15 -30.37 12.02 0.30
N SER A 16 -30.00 12.91 1.21
CA SER A 16 -28.61 13.05 1.63
C SER A 16 -28.24 11.78 2.37
N ALA A 17 -27.76 10.78 1.63
CA ALA A 17 -27.01 9.68 2.19
C ALA A 17 -25.75 10.29 2.81
N PHE A 18 -25.78 10.52 4.13
CA PHE A 18 -24.56 10.70 4.89
C PHE A 18 -23.77 9.41 4.76
N ALA A 19 -22.85 9.39 3.80
CA ALA A 19 -21.74 8.46 3.81
C ALA A 19 -21.02 8.69 5.14
N GLN A 20 -21.15 7.72 6.03
CA GLN A 20 -20.40 7.67 7.28
C GLN A 20 -18.93 7.50 6.88
N GLU A 21 -18.20 8.61 6.77
CA GLU A 21 -16.75 8.60 6.74
C GLU A 21 -16.29 7.85 7.98
N ALA A 22 -15.89 6.60 7.77
CA ALA A 22 -15.13 5.87 8.75
C ALA A 22 -13.88 6.70 9.02
N GLU A 23 -13.75 7.24 10.22
CA GLU A 23 -12.51 7.83 10.73
C GLU A 23 -11.34 6.92 10.30
N PRO A 24 -10.38 7.39 9.49
CA PRO A 24 -9.27 6.55 9.08
C PRO A 24 -8.55 6.13 10.35
N ALA A 25 -8.46 4.81 10.57
CA ALA A 25 -7.84 4.25 11.74
C ALA A 25 -6.34 4.61 11.76
N ASN A 26 -5.97 5.75 12.37
CA ASN A 26 -4.60 6.24 12.58
C ASN A 26 -3.61 5.82 11.48
N GLU A 27 -3.93 6.09 10.21
CA GLU A 27 -3.04 5.77 9.10
C GLU A 27 -1.80 6.66 9.19
N THR A 28 -0.61 6.04 9.19
CA THR A 28 0.64 6.79 9.25
C THR A 28 1.05 7.23 7.84
N PRO A 29 1.78 8.35 7.69
CA PRO A 29 2.12 8.88 6.36
C PRO A 29 2.86 7.90 5.43
N TRP A 30 3.62 6.96 5.99
CA TRP A 30 4.37 5.96 5.22
C TRP A 30 3.56 4.72 4.82
N GLN A 31 2.39 4.48 5.43
CA GLN A 31 1.56 3.32 5.08
C GLN A 31 1.07 3.40 3.64
N ALA A 32 0.70 4.59 3.15
CA ALA A 32 0.33 4.80 1.75
C ALA A 32 1.47 4.43 0.77
N THR A 33 2.72 4.72 1.11
CA THR A 33 3.91 4.34 0.31
C THR A 33 4.05 2.82 0.22
N ILE A 34 3.87 2.12 1.34
CA ILE A 34 3.96 0.65 1.39
C ILE A 34 2.81 0.01 0.62
N THR A 35 1.59 0.52 0.80
CA THR A 35 0.41 0.08 0.03
C THR A 35 0.65 0.22 -1.46
N GLY A 36 1.08 1.40 -1.91
CA GLY A 36 1.34 1.68 -3.32
C GLY A 36 2.40 0.74 -3.90
N GLN A 37 3.49 0.48 -3.18
CA GLN A 37 4.51 -0.45 -3.63
C GLN A 37 3.98 -1.89 -3.76
N LEU A 38 3.22 -2.37 -2.76
CA LEU A 38 2.64 -3.71 -2.79
C LEU A 38 1.61 -3.85 -3.91
N GLU A 39 0.80 -2.83 -4.17
CA GLU A 39 -0.15 -2.82 -5.27
C GLU A 39 0.55 -2.84 -6.63
N ALA A 40 1.57 -2.01 -6.82
CA ALA A 40 2.40 -2.01 -8.03
C ALA A 40 3.04 -3.38 -8.26
N PHE A 41 3.59 -4.02 -7.23
CA PHE A 41 4.10 -5.37 -7.38
C PHE A 41 3.00 -6.38 -7.77
N ARG A 42 1.81 -6.32 -7.17
CA ARG A 42 0.69 -7.24 -7.50
C ARG A 42 0.18 -7.06 -8.92
N SER A 43 0.24 -5.85 -9.47
CA SER A 43 -0.09 -5.56 -10.87
C SER A 43 1.08 -5.83 -11.82
N ALA A 44 2.21 -6.33 -11.32
CA ALA A 44 3.46 -6.50 -12.06
C ALA A 44 3.95 -5.19 -12.72
N ASP A 45 3.67 -4.04 -12.09
CA ASP A 45 4.15 -2.73 -12.47
C ASP A 45 5.49 -2.45 -11.78
N ALA A 46 6.55 -2.88 -12.44
CA ALA A 46 7.91 -2.82 -11.89
C ALA A 46 8.39 -1.37 -11.72
N GLU A 47 8.02 -0.48 -12.65
CA GLU A 47 8.38 0.94 -12.63
C GLU A 47 7.75 1.62 -11.42
N ALA A 48 6.44 1.52 -11.26
CA ALA A 48 5.74 2.10 -10.11
C ALA A 48 6.23 1.51 -8.78
N ALA A 49 6.52 0.20 -8.73
CA ALA A 49 7.03 -0.42 -7.51
C ALA A 49 8.41 0.12 -7.09
N LEU A 50 9.29 0.39 -8.06
CA LEU A 50 10.61 0.99 -7.82
C LEU A 50 10.52 2.47 -7.43
N GLU A 51 9.51 3.21 -7.90
CA GLU A 51 9.31 4.62 -7.54
C GLU A 51 9.14 4.84 -6.02
N PHE A 52 8.45 3.91 -5.34
CA PHE A 52 8.28 3.91 -3.89
C PHE A 52 9.54 3.52 -3.11
N ALA A 53 10.54 2.95 -3.77
CA ALA A 53 11.81 2.59 -3.16
C ALA A 53 12.72 3.82 -2.97
N GLY A 54 13.57 3.76 -1.95
CA GLY A 54 14.54 4.82 -1.66
C GLY A 54 15.63 4.93 -2.73
N ALA A 55 16.36 6.04 -2.69
CA ALA A 55 17.44 6.33 -3.64
C ALA A 55 18.48 5.20 -3.75
N GLY A 56 18.77 4.48 -2.66
CA GLY A 56 19.68 3.33 -2.66
C GLY A 56 19.22 2.18 -3.56
N PHE A 57 17.93 1.85 -3.57
CA PHE A 57 17.40 0.83 -4.49
C PHE A 57 17.42 1.32 -5.93
N LYS A 58 17.03 2.58 -6.17
CA LYS A 58 17.04 3.16 -7.52
C LYS A 58 18.45 3.18 -8.12
N ALA A 59 19.48 3.46 -7.32
CA ALA A 59 20.87 3.40 -7.76
C ALA A 59 21.39 1.97 -8.02
N GLN A 60 20.79 0.96 -7.39
CA GLN A 60 21.15 -0.45 -7.58
C GLN A 60 20.41 -1.10 -8.75
N PHE A 61 19.21 -0.58 -9.08
CA PHE A 61 18.31 -1.12 -10.09
C PHE A 61 17.92 -0.02 -11.08
N ASP A 62 18.80 0.26 -12.04
CA ASP A 62 18.51 1.17 -13.15
C ASP A 62 17.45 0.59 -14.12
N ASP A 63 17.21 -0.73 -14.07
CA ASP A 63 16.15 -1.44 -14.79
C ASP A 63 15.08 -1.93 -13.80
N PRO A 64 13.86 -1.33 -13.79
CA PRO A 64 12.77 -1.76 -12.93
C PRO A 64 12.41 -3.25 -13.10
N GLU A 65 12.52 -3.79 -14.31
CA GLU A 65 12.21 -5.20 -14.55
C GLU A 65 13.22 -6.13 -13.86
N LEU A 66 14.49 -5.71 -13.75
CA LEU A 66 15.48 -6.45 -12.98
C LEU A 66 15.17 -6.42 -11.49
N PHE A 67 14.68 -5.30 -10.97
CA PHE A 67 14.20 -5.20 -9.58
C PHE A 67 13.07 -6.18 -9.32
N TYR A 68 12.04 -6.18 -10.16
CA TYR A 68 10.89 -7.07 -10.01
C TYR A 68 11.30 -8.56 -10.10
N ARG A 69 12.15 -8.93 -11.06
CA ARG A 69 12.70 -10.29 -11.14
C ARG A 69 13.50 -10.68 -9.91
N ALA A 70 14.30 -9.76 -9.36
CA ALA A 70 15.08 -10.02 -8.15
C ALA A 70 14.16 -10.31 -6.95
N ILE A 71 13.06 -9.55 -6.78
CA ILE A 71 12.06 -9.80 -5.73
C ILE A 71 11.46 -11.21 -5.85
N LEU A 72 11.10 -11.64 -7.06
CA LEU A 72 10.56 -12.97 -7.31
C LEU A 72 11.59 -14.09 -7.07
N ALA A 73 12.87 -13.84 -7.33
CA ALA A 73 13.92 -14.86 -7.25
C ALA A 73 14.52 -15.04 -5.84
N THR A 74 14.36 -14.06 -4.94
CA THR A 74 15.10 -14.00 -3.67
C THR A 74 14.24 -14.28 -2.43
N GLY A 75 13.10 -14.97 -2.61
CA GLY A 75 12.20 -15.32 -1.51
C GLY A 75 11.32 -14.18 -1.02
N TYR A 76 11.34 -13.03 -1.70
CA TYR A 76 10.44 -11.89 -1.46
C TYR A 76 9.16 -11.95 -2.32
N GLU A 77 8.90 -13.07 -3.01
CA GLU A 77 7.67 -13.32 -3.77
C GLU A 77 6.39 -12.96 -3.01
N PRO A 78 6.25 -13.20 -1.68
CA PRO A 78 5.05 -12.80 -0.94
C PRO A 78 4.76 -11.29 -0.99
N LEU A 79 5.76 -10.43 -1.19
CA LEU A 79 5.51 -9.01 -1.40
C LEU A 79 4.75 -8.79 -2.72
N ALA A 80 5.21 -9.46 -3.78
CA ALA A 80 4.66 -9.29 -5.12
C ALA A 80 3.37 -10.05 -5.40
N ARG A 81 3.17 -11.19 -4.74
CA ARG A 81 2.01 -12.07 -5.00
C ARG A 81 1.09 -12.22 -3.80
N SER A 82 1.20 -11.35 -2.80
CA SER A 82 0.25 -11.32 -1.69
C SER A 82 -1.17 -11.05 -2.20
N ARG A 83 -2.15 -11.72 -1.58
CA ARG A 83 -3.58 -11.48 -1.80
C ARG A 83 -4.06 -10.25 -1.05
N SER A 84 -3.48 -9.99 0.10
CA SER A 84 -3.81 -8.85 0.95
C SER A 84 -2.65 -8.53 1.88
N HIS A 85 -2.74 -7.36 2.50
CA HIS A 85 -1.84 -6.93 3.55
C HIS A 85 -2.63 -6.19 4.64
N THR A 86 -2.11 -6.19 5.87
CA THR A 86 -2.58 -5.35 6.97
C THR A 86 -1.38 -4.78 7.72
N PHE A 87 -1.56 -3.61 8.34
CA PHE A 87 -0.51 -2.98 9.12
C PHE A 87 -0.52 -3.49 10.56
N GLY A 88 0.67 -3.94 11.00
CA GLY A 88 0.95 -4.29 12.38
C GLY A 88 1.51 -3.10 13.17
N LYS A 89 2.30 -3.42 14.20
CA LYS A 89 2.96 -2.39 15.02
C LYS A 89 3.97 -1.58 14.20
N PHE A 90 4.15 -0.32 14.58
CA PHE A 90 5.20 0.52 14.04
C PHE A 90 6.03 1.15 15.16
N THR A 91 7.24 1.55 14.82
CA THR A 91 8.13 2.34 15.67
C THR A 91 8.63 3.52 14.85
N GLN A 92 8.32 4.74 15.26
CA GLN A 92 8.90 5.93 14.64
C GLN A 92 10.33 6.14 15.18
N ILE A 93 11.27 6.43 14.28
CA ILE A 93 12.69 6.65 14.57
C ILE A 93 13.02 8.10 14.20
N GLY A 94 13.00 8.98 15.21
CA GLY A 94 13.16 10.42 15.00
C GLY A 94 12.03 11.00 14.13
N GLU A 95 12.30 12.11 13.46
CA GLU A 95 11.28 12.80 12.64
C GLU A 95 11.14 12.20 11.23
N ILE A 96 12.20 11.57 10.73
CA ILE A 96 12.33 11.18 9.32
C ILE A 96 12.47 9.67 9.11
N GLY A 97 12.35 8.84 10.15
CA GLY A 97 12.50 7.39 10.06
C GLY A 97 11.32 6.65 10.69
N ALA A 98 11.02 5.45 10.19
CA ALA A 98 10.07 4.55 10.80
C ALA A 98 10.35 3.08 10.46
N LEU A 99 9.95 2.18 11.36
CA LEU A 99 9.80 0.76 11.08
C LEU A 99 8.32 0.41 11.11
N GLN A 100 7.81 -0.24 10.07
CA GLN A 100 6.42 -0.66 9.97
C GLN A 100 6.35 -2.18 9.79
N GLU A 101 5.68 -2.87 10.70
CA GLU A 101 5.29 -4.27 10.46
C GLU A 101 4.11 -4.34 9.50
N VAL A 102 4.21 -5.23 8.51
CA VAL A 102 3.17 -5.53 7.54
C VAL A 102 2.91 -7.02 7.56
N LEU A 103 1.67 -7.41 7.78
CA LEU A 103 1.23 -8.79 7.74
C LEU A 103 0.70 -9.08 6.34
N LEU A 104 1.16 -10.15 5.71
CA LEU A 104 0.81 -10.51 4.35
C LEU A 104 0.13 -11.87 4.33
N VAL A 105 -0.93 -11.98 3.54
CA VAL A 105 -1.47 -13.26 3.11
C VAL A 105 -0.88 -13.56 1.74
N GLY A 106 0.03 -14.52 1.67
CA GLY A 106 0.69 -14.94 0.44
C GLY A 106 -0.25 -15.64 -0.56
N PRO A 107 0.27 -15.99 -1.75
CA PRO A 107 -0.53 -16.58 -2.83
C PRO A 107 -1.17 -17.92 -2.42
N GLU A 108 -0.46 -18.74 -1.65
CA GLU A 108 -0.93 -20.04 -1.13
C GLU A 108 -1.51 -19.95 0.29
N LEU A 109 -2.03 -18.78 0.68
CA LEU A 109 -2.54 -18.49 2.03
C LEU A 109 -1.50 -18.60 3.17
N GLY A 110 -0.21 -18.70 2.83
CA GLY A 110 0.87 -18.59 3.79
C GLY A 110 0.87 -17.20 4.46
N LEU A 111 1.12 -17.16 5.76
CA LEU A 111 1.17 -15.91 6.51
C LEU A 111 2.63 -15.44 6.64
N PHE A 112 2.87 -14.17 6.33
CA PHE A 112 4.18 -13.56 6.41
C PHE A 112 4.12 -12.26 7.21
N SER A 113 5.23 -11.92 7.85
CA SER A 113 5.46 -10.63 8.50
C SER A 113 6.66 -9.99 7.83
N ALA A 114 6.48 -8.77 7.32
CA ALA A 114 7.49 -7.96 6.68
C ALA A 114 7.74 -6.72 7.54
N ILE A 115 8.99 -6.47 7.93
CA ILE A 115 9.37 -5.23 8.59
C ILE A 115 9.93 -4.30 7.53
N TYR A 116 9.19 -3.23 7.24
CA TYR A 116 9.58 -2.18 6.33
C TYR A 116 10.38 -1.11 7.07
N GLU A 117 11.58 -0.81 6.59
CA GLU A 117 12.33 0.39 6.98
C GLU A 117 11.93 1.54 6.05
N MET A 118 11.42 2.61 6.65
CA MET A 118 10.95 3.80 5.96
C MET A 118 11.83 4.99 6.32
N ARG A 119 12.10 5.84 5.32
CA ARG A 119 12.75 7.14 5.52
C ARG A 119 12.04 8.21 4.72
N LEU A 120 11.87 9.39 5.31
CA LEU A 120 11.42 10.59 4.61
C LEU A 120 12.60 11.14 3.79
N GLU A 121 12.46 11.13 2.48
CA GLU A 121 13.37 11.75 1.51
C GLU A 121 12.76 13.07 0.99
N GLU A 122 13.45 13.77 0.08
CA GLU A 122 13.00 15.07 -0.45
C GLU A 122 11.58 15.01 -1.06
N ASP A 123 11.26 13.91 -1.75
CA ASP A 123 9.99 13.69 -2.44
C ASP A 123 8.97 12.87 -1.63
N GLY A 124 9.20 12.71 -0.32
CA GLY A 124 8.32 11.99 0.60
C GLY A 124 8.88 10.67 1.13
N TRP A 125 8.02 9.89 1.79
CA TRP A 125 8.42 8.63 2.40
C TRP A 125 8.81 7.59 1.34
N ARG A 126 9.89 6.85 1.61
CA ARG A 126 10.44 5.83 0.73
C ARG A 126 10.86 4.58 1.50
N VAL A 127 10.72 3.42 0.86
CA VAL A 127 11.14 2.13 1.40
C VAL A 127 12.66 1.99 1.27
N GLN A 128 13.35 1.91 2.40
CA GLN A 128 14.81 1.76 2.49
C GLN A 128 15.22 0.29 2.59
N GLY A 129 14.34 -0.57 3.07
CA GLY A 129 14.60 -2.00 3.21
C GLY A 129 13.37 -2.76 3.67
N VAL A 130 13.38 -4.07 3.44
CA VAL A 130 12.34 -4.99 3.92
C VAL A 130 12.99 -6.24 4.47
N ALA A 131 12.63 -6.63 5.69
CA ALA A 131 12.98 -7.93 6.25
C ALA A 131 11.73 -8.82 6.33
N LEU A 132 11.71 -9.92 5.58
CA LEU A 132 10.56 -10.82 5.48
C LEU A 132 10.77 -12.10 6.29
N ARG A 133 9.75 -12.51 7.03
CA ARG A 133 9.70 -13.79 7.76
C ARG A 133 8.36 -14.50 7.58
N ILE A 134 8.39 -15.82 7.53
CA ILE A 134 7.18 -16.65 7.61
C ILE A 134 6.64 -16.58 9.05
N GLN A 135 5.34 -16.32 9.21
CA GLN A 135 4.67 -16.57 10.47
C GLN A 135 4.32 -18.05 10.54
N GLN A 136 5.07 -18.82 11.33
CA GLN A 136 4.69 -20.16 11.71
C GLN A 136 3.35 -20.06 12.45
N GLY A 137 2.31 -20.70 11.92
CA GLY A 137 1.01 -20.76 12.58
C GLY A 137 1.19 -21.42 13.94
N ILE A 138 0.89 -20.70 15.02
CA ILE A 138 0.71 -21.30 16.34
C ILE A 138 -0.62 -22.06 16.27
N GLY A 139 -0.57 -23.28 15.74
CA GLY A 139 -1.61 -24.26 15.97
C GLY A 139 -1.44 -24.78 17.39
N ALA A 140 -2.26 -24.30 18.30
CA ALA A 140 -2.56 -24.93 19.58
C ALA A 140 -4.06 -24.82 19.85
#